data_AF-A0A9E3SEQ4-F1
#
_entry.id   AF-A0A9E3SEQ4-F1
#
_cell.length_a   1.000
_cell.length_b   1.000
_cell.length_c   1.000
_cell.angle_alpha   90.00
_cell.angle_beta   90.00
_cell.angle_gamma   90.00
#
_symmetry.space_group_name_H-M   'P 1'
#
loop_
_entity.id
_entity.type
_entity.pdbx_description
1 polymer ?
#
loop_
_entity_poly.entity_id
_entity_poly.type
_entity_poly.pdbx_seq_one_letter_code
_entity_poly.pdbx_strand_id
1 'polypeptide(L)'
;MQATLPSIEQGRELRSLVDQLAREGARQMLAAALEAEVSDFLDRHQHQRDEAGRRQVIRNGRLPEREVLTGAGPLPVSQPRVRDKRGKGHPEAVSFYSAILPPYLRRSKSVDELIPWLYLRGVSTGDFQSALQALLGPEAPALSASVISRLMNDWQGEYEAWNRRDLSGKEYVYLWADGVYFNIRLEGGKQCLLVVIGATPEGRKELVGILDGERESKQSWYELLTDLKQRGLAKPPKLATADGALGFWAALEEVFPDTKGQRCWVHKTANVLNKLPKSVQPSAKSGLHEIWMAPTKEKANNAFDTFVAKYESKYPAAVECMSKDRDTLLTFYDFPAEHWVHLRTTNPVESAFSTVRHRHRRTKGSGTRKASLAMVFKLMQVAEKKWRKLTAAGRILQLLAGYSFEDGELKDREPEDRTAA
;
A
#
# COMPACT_ATOMS: atom_id res chain seq x y z
N MET A 1 -43.88 -26.86 13.46
CA MET A 1 -43.18 -26.86 12.15
C MET A 1 -41.77 -26.36 12.36
N GLN A 2 -40.81 -27.26 12.58
CA GLN A 2 -39.39 -26.91 12.51
C GLN A 2 -39.04 -26.78 11.03
N ALA A 3 -38.68 -25.57 10.60
CA ALA A 3 -38.12 -25.35 9.27
C ALA A 3 -36.74 -26.02 9.23
N THR A 4 -36.68 -27.18 8.56
CA THR A 4 -35.43 -27.88 8.29
C THR A 4 -34.55 -26.97 7.46
N LEU A 5 -33.45 -26.47 8.05
CA LEU A 5 -32.43 -25.74 7.29
C LEU A 5 -31.88 -26.69 6.21
N PRO A 6 -31.79 -26.25 4.94
CA PRO A 6 -31.33 -27.11 3.86
C PRO A 6 -29.90 -27.60 4.13
N SER A 7 -29.61 -28.84 3.71
CA SER A 7 -28.27 -29.41 3.81
C SER A 7 -27.25 -28.57 3.02
N ILE A 8 -25.96 -28.65 3.37
CA ILE A 8 -24.89 -27.92 2.67
C ILE A 8 -24.88 -28.23 1.16
N GLU A 9 -25.30 -29.43 0.76
CA GLU A 9 -25.45 -29.83 -0.64
C GLU A 9 -26.65 -29.17 -1.33
N GLN A 10 -27.82 -29.14 -0.69
CA GLN A 10 -28.99 -28.41 -1.19
C GLN A 10 -28.73 -26.90 -1.30
N GLY A 11 -27.96 -26.34 -0.36
CA GLY A 11 -27.50 -24.95 -0.42
C GLY A 11 -26.50 -24.67 -1.56
N ARG A 12 -25.71 -25.66 -2.00
CA ARG A 12 -24.85 -25.56 -3.19
C ARG A 12 -25.65 -25.68 -4.48
N GLU A 13 -26.64 -26.56 -4.53
CA GLU A 13 -27.54 -26.71 -5.69
C GLU A 13 -28.44 -25.49 -5.91
N LEU A 14 -29.01 -24.89 -4.86
CA LEU A 14 -29.79 -23.66 -5.01
C LEU A 14 -28.92 -22.47 -5.47
N ARG A 15 -27.69 -22.36 -4.96
CA ARG A 15 -26.73 -21.36 -5.43
C ARG A 15 -26.41 -21.56 -6.91
N SER A 16 -26.20 -22.81 -7.34
CA SER A 16 -25.91 -23.10 -8.75
C SER A 16 -27.07 -22.73 -9.68
N LEU A 17 -28.33 -22.93 -9.27
CA LEU A 17 -29.51 -22.54 -10.05
C LEU A 17 -29.66 -21.01 -10.18
N VAL A 18 -29.47 -20.27 -9.09
CA VAL A 18 -29.50 -18.79 -9.13
C VAL A 18 -28.36 -18.26 -10.00
N ASP A 19 -27.16 -18.81 -9.88
CA ASP A 19 -26.00 -18.40 -10.66
C ASP A 19 -26.18 -18.73 -12.14
N GLN A 20 -26.78 -19.88 -12.48
CA GLN A 20 -27.14 -20.23 -13.86
C GLN A 20 -28.17 -19.26 -14.44
N LEU A 21 -29.24 -18.95 -13.70
CA LEU A 21 -30.26 -17.99 -14.13
C LEU A 21 -29.66 -16.60 -14.34
N ALA A 22 -28.82 -16.14 -13.40
CA ALA A 22 -28.14 -14.86 -13.49
C ALA A 22 -27.19 -14.81 -14.71
N ARG A 23 -26.44 -15.89 -14.97
CA ARG A 23 -25.55 -16.00 -16.12
C ARG A 23 -26.32 -15.96 -17.45
N GLU A 24 -27.42 -16.70 -17.54
CA GLU A 24 -28.27 -16.71 -18.73
C GLU A 24 -28.95 -15.36 -18.96
N GLY A 25 -29.47 -14.74 -17.90
CA GLY A 25 -30.02 -13.38 -17.96
C GLY A 25 -28.98 -12.35 -18.42
N ALA A 26 -27.76 -12.41 -17.87
CA ALA A 26 -26.65 -11.54 -18.28
C ALA A 26 -26.27 -11.73 -19.76
N ARG A 27 -26.24 -12.99 -20.24
CA ARG A 27 -25.98 -13.32 -21.65
C ARG A 27 -27.03 -12.70 -22.58
N GLN A 28 -28.31 -12.86 -22.25
CA GLN A 28 -29.42 -12.31 -23.03
C GLN A 28 -29.42 -10.78 -23.04
N MET A 29 -29.21 -10.15 -21.87
CA MET A 29 -29.12 -8.70 -21.76
C MET A 29 -27.95 -8.13 -22.57
N LEU A 30 -26.79 -8.78 -22.52
CA LEU A 30 -25.62 -8.37 -23.29
C LEU A 30 -25.88 -8.49 -24.80
N ALA A 31 -26.50 -9.58 -25.25
CA ALA A 31 -26.88 -9.76 -26.65
C ALA A 31 -27.86 -8.66 -27.10
N ALA A 32 -28.89 -8.37 -26.30
CA ALA A 32 -29.86 -7.31 -26.58
C ALA A 32 -29.21 -5.92 -26.64
N ALA A 33 -28.28 -5.63 -25.72
CA ALA A 33 -27.56 -4.36 -25.71
C ALA A 33 -26.67 -4.17 -26.96
N LEU A 34 -26.00 -5.24 -27.41
CA LEU A 34 -25.21 -5.20 -28.65
C LEU A 34 -26.08 -5.03 -29.90
N GLU A 35 -27.27 -5.63 -29.92
CA GLU A 35 -28.26 -5.43 -30.99
C GLU A 35 -28.76 -3.98 -31.03
N ALA A 36 -29.05 -3.40 -29.87
CA ALA A 36 -29.46 -2.01 -29.74
C ALA A 36 -28.35 -1.05 -30.20
N GLU A 37 -27.10 -1.27 -29.76
CA GLU A 37 -25.95 -0.46 -30.16
C GLU A 37 -25.73 -0.48 -31.68
N VAL A 38 -25.86 -1.63 -32.32
CA VAL A 38 -25.76 -1.74 -33.79
C VAL A 38 -26.94 -1.06 -34.49
N SER A 39 -28.15 -1.17 -33.94
CA SER A 39 -29.34 -0.55 -34.53
C SER A 39 -29.23 0.98 -34.50
N ASP A 40 -28.86 1.54 -33.35
CA ASP A 40 -28.59 2.97 -33.18
C ASP A 40 -27.44 3.45 -34.11
N PHE A 41 -26.37 2.66 -34.26
CA PHE A 41 -25.32 2.98 -35.24
C PHE A 41 -25.86 3.02 -36.69
N LEU A 42 -26.68 2.05 -37.10
CA LEU A 42 -27.27 2.01 -38.44
C LEU A 42 -28.24 3.17 -38.68
N ASP A 43 -29.01 3.55 -37.67
CA ASP A 43 -29.98 4.65 -37.76
C ASP A 43 -29.28 6.00 -37.91
N ARG A 44 -28.17 6.24 -37.19
CA ARG A 44 -27.34 7.44 -37.38
C ARG A 44 -26.80 7.56 -38.81
N HIS A 45 -26.53 6.44 -39.47
CA HIS A 45 -25.96 6.38 -40.82
C HIS A 45 -27.00 6.10 -41.91
N GLN A 46 -28.30 6.16 -41.60
CA GLN A 46 -29.36 5.81 -42.54
C GLN A 46 -29.45 6.71 -43.79
N HIS A 47 -28.91 7.93 -43.69
CA HIS A 47 -28.85 8.92 -44.76
C HIS A 47 -27.80 8.58 -45.82
N GLN A 48 -26.84 7.70 -45.49
CA GLN A 48 -25.76 7.31 -46.40
C GLN A 48 -26.28 6.23 -47.36
N ARG A 49 -26.73 6.67 -48.54
CA ARG A 49 -27.34 5.83 -49.58
C ARG A 49 -26.56 5.93 -50.89
N ASP A 50 -26.62 4.88 -51.71
CA ASP A 50 -26.12 4.94 -53.08
C ASP A 50 -27.10 5.70 -54.01
N GLU A 51 -26.69 5.91 -55.26
CA GLU A 51 -27.51 6.57 -56.29
C GLU A 51 -28.84 5.84 -56.55
N ALA A 52 -28.90 4.54 -56.25
CA ALA A 52 -30.12 3.72 -56.33
C ALA A 52 -30.95 3.76 -55.03
N GLY A 53 -30.62 4.64 -54.09
CA GLY A 53 -31.34 4.82 -52.82
C GLY A 53 -31.12 3.71 -51.80
N ARG A 54 -30.17 2.79 -51.99
CA ARG A 54 -29.89 1.67 -51.07
C ARG A 54 -28.92 2.12 -49.98
N ARG A 55 -29.16 1.71 -48.73
CA ARG A 55 -28.25 2.01 -47.61
C ARG A 55 -26.84 1.45 -47.88
N GLN A 56 -25.83 2.29 -47.68
CA GLN A 56 -24.41 1.93 -47.79
C GLN A 56 -23.91 1.20 -46.56
N VAL A 57 -24.36 1.61 -45.38
CA VAL A 57 -24.04 0.98 -44.09
C VAL A 57 -25.15 -0.02 -43.75
N ILE A 58 -24.79 -1.30 -43.70
CA ILE A 58 -25.75 -2.39 -43.50
C ILE A 58 -25.27 -3.39 -42.43
N ARG A 59 -26.22 -4.11 -41.85
CA ARG A 59 -25.90 -5.29 -41.04
C ARG A 59 -25.35 -6.41 -41.94
N ASN A 60 -24.33 -7.11 -41.47
CA ASN A 60 -23.62 -8.13 -42.24
C ASN A 60 -23.26 -9.34 -41.37
N GLY A 61 -24.29 -9.97 -40.82
CA GLY A 61 -24.16 -11.15 -39.96
C GLY A 61 -23.61 -10.83 -38.57
N ARG A 62 -22.93 -11.80 -37.97
CA ARG A 62 -22.28 -11.68 -36.66
C ARG A 62 -20.81 -12.09 -36.75
N LEU A 63 -20.01 -11.64 -35.80
CA LEU A 63 -18.69 -12.19 -35.56
C LEU A 63 -18.80 -13.61 -34.96
N PRO A 64 -17.75 -14.45 -35.13
CA PRO A 64 -17.67 -15.73 -34.43
C PRO A 64 -17.93 -15.55 -32.94
N GLU A 65 -18.67 -16.49 -32.37
CA GLU A 65 -18.91 -16.49 -30.93
C GLU A 65 -17.58 -16.56 -30.18
N ARG A 66 -17.48 -15.76 -29.12
CA ARG A 66 -16.36 -15.82 -28.20
C ARG A 66 -16.84 -15.68 -26.78
N GLU A 67 -16.10 -16.29 -25.87
CA GLU A 67 -16.37 -16.18 -24.45
C GLU A 67 -15.78 -14.89 -23.86
N VAL A 68 -16.55 -14.26 -22.97
CA VAL A 68 -16.14 -13.11 -22.15
C VAL A 68 -16.37 -13.45 -20.69
N LEU A 69 -15.31 -13.43 -19.88
CA LEU A 69 -15.43 -13.69 -18.44
C LEU A 69 -15.97 -12.47 -17.70
N THR A 70 -17.09 -12.64 -17.00
CA THR A 70 -17.75 -11.59 -16.21
C THR A 70 -17.90 -11.99 -14.74
N GLY A 71 -18.46 -11.10 -13.91
CA GLY A 71 -18.81 -11.42 -12.52
C GLY A 71 -19.88 -12.53 -12.39
N ALA A 72 -20.69 -12.77 -13.43
CA ALA A 72 -21.64 -13.88 -13.49
C ALA A 72 -21.02 -15.19 -14.05
N GLY A 73 -19.71 -15.17 -14.33
CA GLY A 73 -18.99 -16.27 -14.98
C GLY A 73 -18.77 -16.04 -16.48
N PRO A 74 -18.30 -17.08 -17.20
CA PRO A 74 -18.07 -17.03 -18.64
C PRO A 74 -19.38 -16.87 -19.41
N LEU A 75 -19.43 -15.87 -20.31
CA LEU A 75 -20.57 -15.61 -21.17
C LEU A 75 -20.16 -15.83 -22.64
N PRO A 76 -20.81 -16.74 -23.39
CA PRO A 76 -20.65 -16.81 -24.83
C PRO A 76 -21.37 -15.63 -25.51
N VAL A 77 -20.66 -14.90 -26.36
CA VAL A 77 -21.17 -13.69 -27.01
C VAL A 77 -20.89 -13.69 -28.50
N SER A 78 -21.93 -13.44 -29.29
CA SER A 78 -21.84 -13.24 -30.75
C SER A 78 -22.26 -11.81 -31.12
N GLN A 79 -21.27 -10.96 -31.36
CA GLN A 79 -21.45 -9.55 -31.67
C GLN A 79 -22.01 -9.36 -33.09
N PRO A 80 -23.09 -8.58 -33.30
CA PRO A 80 -23.57 -8.25 -34.63
C PRO A 80 -22.54 -7.39 -35.38
N ARG A 81 -22.43 -7.63 -36.69
CA ARG A 81 -21.45 -6.98 -37.54
C ARG A 81 -22.13 -5.95 -38.44
N VAL A 82 -21.49 -4.80 -38.57
CA VAL A 82 -21.83 -3.78 -39.56
C VAL A 82 -20.80 -3.81 -40.68
N ARG A 83 -21.26 -3.63 -41.92
CA ARG A 83 -20.42 -3.46 -43.10
C ARG A 83 -20.86 -2.20 -43.83
N ASP A 84 -19.88 -1.36 -44.12
CA ASP A 84 -19.99 -0.35 -45.15
C ASP A 84 -19.68 -0.96 -46.52
N LYS A 85 -20.60 -0.83 -47.47
CA LYS A 85 -20.45 -1.38 -48.84
C LYS A 85 -19.39 -0.65 -49.65
N ARG A 86 -19.05 0.59 -49.31
CA ARG A 86 -18.02 1.40 -50.00
C ARG A 86 -16.61 0.82 -49.85
N GLY A 87 -16.39 -0.01 -48.83
CA GLY A 87 -15.11 -0.69 -48.59
C GLY A 87 -14.15 0.11 -47.71
N LYS A 88 -13.18 -0.58 -47.11
CA LYS A 88 -12.15 0.04 -46.27
C LYS A 88 -11.22 0.88 -47.17
N GLY A 89 -11.18 2.19 -46.94
CA GLY A 89 -10.33 3.13 -47.69
C GLY A 89 -11.11 4.15 -48.54
N HIS A 90 -12.43 4.02 -48.68
CA HIS A 90 -13.24 5.08 -49.26
C HIS A 90 -13.30 6.28 -48.29
N PRO A 91 -13.17 7.54 -48.75
CA PRO A 91 -13.08 8.72 -47.88
C PRO A 91 -14.26 8.87 -46.91
N GLU A 92 -15.43 8.43 -47.33
CA GLU A 92 -16.67 8.51 -46.54
C GLU A 92 -17.05 7.20 -45.84
N ALA A 93 -16.24 6.14 -45.95
CA ALA A 93 -16.57 4.86 -45.34
C ALA A 93 -16.44 4.91 -43.81
N VAL A 94 -17.45 4.37 -43.13
CA VAL A 94 -17.48 4.34 -41.66
C VAL A 94 -17.18 2.94 -41.12
N SER A 95 -16.50 2.89 -39.98
CA SER A 95 -16.19 1.64 -39.28
C SER A 95 -16.92 1.60 -37.94
N PHE A 96 -17.59 0.47 -37.68
CA PHE A 96 -18.25 0.24 -36.40
C PHE A 96 -17.30 -0.44 -35.42
N TYR A 97 -17.21 0.12 -34.21
CA TYR A 97 -16.56 -0.47 -33.06
C TYR A 97 -17.52 -0.41 -31.89
N SER A 98 -17.80 -1.57 -31.28
CA SER A 98 -18.68 -1.62 -30.11
C SER A 98 -17.99 -0.98 -28.91
N ALA A 99 -18.69 -0.09 -28.22
CA ALA A 99 -18.27 0.46 -26.95
C ALA A 99 -18.52 -0.54 -25.82
N ILE A 100 -19.59 -1.34 -25.94
CA ILE A 100 -19.95 -2.39 -24.97
C ILE A 100 -18.97 -3.56 -25.02
N LEU A 101 -18.62 -4.02 -26.23
CA LEU A 101 -17.74 -5.16 -26.46
C LEU A 101 -16.59 -4.78 -27.43
N PRO A 102 -15.57 -4.07 -26.95
CA PRO A 102 -14.42 -3.70 -27.77
C PRO A 102 -13.70 -4.91 -28.39
N PRO A 103 -12.95 -4.71 -29.48
CA PRO A 103 -12.10 -5.74 -30.05
C PRO A 103 -11.18 -6.38 -28.98
N TYR A 104 -11.01 -7.69 -29.06
CA TYR A 104 -10.19 -8.49 -28.14
C TYR A 104 -10.56 -8.47 -26.65
N LEU A 105 -11.67 -7.87 -26.23
CA LEU A 105 -12.14 -7.95 -24.84
C LEU A 105 -12.42 -9.42 -24.48
N ARG A 106 -11.66 -9.97 -23.52
CA ARG A 106 -11.79 -11.34 -23.01
C ARG A 106 -12.43 -11.41 -21.64
N ARG A 107 -12.41 -10.32 -20.88
CA ARG A 107 -12.98 -10.27 -19.53
C ARG A 107 -13.41 -8.86 -19.16
N SER A 108 -14.36 -8.78 -18.23
CA SER A 108 -14.81 -7.53 -17.65
C SER A 108 -13.73 -6.90 -16.76
N LYS A 109 -13.75 -5.57 -16.65
CA LYS A 109 -12.82 -4.80 -15.82
C LYS A 109 -12.85 -5.21 -14.34
N SER A 110 -14.03 -5.55 -13.81
CA SER A 110 -14.18 -6.00 -12.42
C SER A 110 -13.45 -7.32 -12.15
N VAL A 111 -13.38 -8.22 -13.13
CA VAL A 111 -12.61 -9.47 -13.01
C VAL A 111 -11.12 -9.20 -13.13
N ASP A 112 -10.70 -8.29 -14.01
CA ASP A 112 -9.30 -7.83 -14.08
C ASP A 112 -8.85 -7.16 -12.77
N GLU A 113 -9.74 -6.44 -12.07
CA GLU A 113 -9.45 -5.80 -10.78
C GLU A 113 -9.40 -6.79 -9.60
N LEU A 114 -10.05 -7.95 -9.70
CA LEU A 114 -10.06 -8.97 -8.65
C LEU A 114 -8.70 -9.68 -8.49
N ILE A 115 -8.00 -9.94 -9.58
CA ILE A 115 -6.69 -10.63 -9.56
C ILE A 115 -5.62 -9.85 -8.79
N PRO A 116 -5.46 -8.52 -8.97
CA PRO A 116 -4.63 -7.70 -8.09
C PRO A 116 -5.01 -7.87 -6.62
N TRP A 117 -6.31 -7.92 -6.31
CA TRP A 117 -6.78 -8.13 -4.94
C TRP A 117 -6.40 -9.51 -4.38
N LEU A 118 -6.57 -10.59 -5.14
CA LEU A 118 -6.18 -11.94 -4.73
C LEU A 118 -4.67 -12.01 -4.46
N TYR A 119 -3.86 -11.42 -5.34
CA TYR A 119 -2.42 -11.32 -5.16
C TYR A 119 -2.07 -10.54 -3.89
N LEU A 120 -2.66 -9.35 -3.73
CA LEU A 120 -2.46 -8.51 -2.57
C LEU A 120 -2.98 -9.16 -1.30
N ARG A 121 -3.90 -10.11 -1.35
CA ARG A 121 -4.36 -10.88 -0.17
C ARG A 121 -3.49 -12.09 0.15
N GLY A 122 -2.45 -12.35 -0.65
CA GLY A 122 -1.51 -13.45 -0.43
C GLY A 122 -1.99 -14.80 -0.92
N VAL A 123 -2.99 -14.83 -1.80
CA VAL A 123 -3.31 -16.03 -2.57
C VAL A 123 -2.12 -16.28 -3.50
N SER A 124 -1.61 -17.52 -3.53
CA SER A 124 -0.49 -17.82 -4.44
C SER A 124 -0.98 -17.84 -5.88
N THR A 125 -0.10 -17.58 -6.85
CA THR A 125 -0.47 -17.61 -8.27
C THR A 125 -0.99 -18.97 -8.73
N GLY A 126 -0.57 -20.06 -8.07
CA GLY A 126 -1.08 -21.40 -8.30
C GLY A 126 -2.50 -21.61 -7.76
N ASP A 127 -2.90 -20.88 -6.71
CA ASP A 127 -4.22 -20.98 -6.08
C ASP A 127 -5.24 -20.01 -6.69
N PHE A 128 -4.82 -19.15 -7.61
CA PHE A 128 -5.69 -18.17 -8.27
C PHE A 128 -6.83 -18.83 -9.03
N GLN A 129 -6.54 -19.92 -9.72
CA GLN A 129 -7.54 -20.66 -10.46
C GLN A 129 -8.62 -21.19 -9.52
N SER A 130 -8.22 -21.82 -8.41
CA SER A 130 -9.15 -22.35 -7.41
C SER A 130 -10.01 -21.23 -6.78
N ALA A 131 -9.40 -20.07 -6.49
CA ALA A 131 -10.13 -18.92 -5.95
C ALA A 131 -11.13 -18.35 -6.96
N LEU A 132 -10.77 -18.25 -8.23
CA LEU A 132 -11.66 -17.79 -9.29
C LEU A 132 -12.78 -18.78 -9.58
N GLN A 133 -12.48 -20.08 -9.60
CA GLN A 133 -13.49 -21.12 -9.80
C GLN A 133 -14.51 -21.15 -8.66
N ALA A 134 -14.07 -20.90 -7.43
CA ALA A 134 -14.96 -20.79 -6.27
C ALA A 134 -15.88 -19.56 -6.33
N LEU A 135 -15.48 -18.48 -7.00
CA LEU A 135 -16.22 -17.23 -7.08
C LEU A 135 -17.06 -17.08 -8.36
N LEU A 136 -16.56 -17.55 -9.50
CA LEU A 136 -17.13 -17.34 -10.84
C LEU A 136 -17.68 -18.64 -11.47
N GLY A 137 -17.53 -19.77 -10.76
CA GLY A 137 -17.95 -21.09 -11.20
C GLY A 137 -16.81 -21.94 -11.78
N PRO A 138 -17.01 -23.27 -11.89
CA PRO A 138 -15.95 -24.22 -12.25
C PRO A 138 -15.35 -23.98 -13.65
N GLU A 139 -16.12 -23.35 -14.54
CA GLU A 139 -15.73 -23.02 -15.91
C GLU A 139 -14.87 -21.74 -16.01
N ALA A 140 -14.62 -21.05 -14.89
CA ALA A 140 -13.77 -19.87 -14.91
C ALA A 140 -12.35 -20.24 -15.42
N PRO A 141 -11.88 -19.62 -16.52
CA PRO A 141 -10.60 -19.97 -17.10
C PRO A 141 -9.45 -19.63 -16.15
N ALA A 142 -8.40 -20.46 -16.19
CA ALA A 142 -7.18 -20.20 -15.44
C ALA A 142 -6.57 -18.85 -15.87
N LEU A 143 -6.01 -18.12 -14.91
CA LEU A 143 -5.23 -16.94 -15.23
C LEU A 143 -3.90 -17.36 -15.84
N SER A 144 -3.64 -16.90 -17.07
CA SER A 144 -2.35 -17.12 -17.70
C SER A 144 -1.26 -16.33 -16.97
N ALA A 145 -0.05 -16.88 -16.95
CA ALA A 145 1.13 -16.19 -16.40
C ALA A 145 1.31 -14.78 -16.99
N SER A 146 0.92 -14.58 -18.26
CA SER A 146 0.96 -13.30 -18.95
C SER A 146 0.07 -12.21 -18.32
N VAL A 147 -1.03 -12.57 -17.66
CA VAL A 147 -1.88 -11.60 -16.93
C VAL A 147 -1.16 -11.05 -15.72
N ILE A 148 -0.49 -11.94 -14.98
CA ILE A 148 0.26 -11.57 -13.79
C ILE A 148 1.45 -10.69 -14.18
N SER A 149 2.15 -11.05 -15.26
CA SER A 149 3.23 -10.21 -15.80
C SER A 149 2.73 -8.82 -16.21
N ARG A 150 1.58 -8.71 -16.89
CA ARG A 150 1.00 -7.42 -17.27
C ARG A 150 0.65 -6.59 -16.03
N LEU A 151 -0.03 -7.19 -15.06
CA LEU A 151 -0.38 -6.53 -13.80
C LEU A 151 0.86 -5.99 -13.06
N MET A 152 1.94 -6.77 -13.01
CA MET A 152 3.18 -6.34 -12.37
C MET A 152 3.83 -5.18 -13.13
N ASN A 153 3.70 -5.12 -14.46
CA ASN A 153 4.17 -3.98 -15.25
C ASN A 153 3.33 -2.73 -14.98
N ASP A 154 2.00 -2.88 -14.89
CA ASP A 154 1.11 -1.78 -14.55
C ASP A 154 1.45 -1.21 -13.16
N TRP A 155 1.67 -2.07 -12.16
CA TRP A 155 2.10 -1.64 -10.83
C TRP A 155 3.49 -0.99 -10.80
N GLN A 156 4.41 -1.42 -11.65
CA GLN A 156 5.71 -0.76 -11.81
C GLN A 156 5.53 0.66 -12.37
N GLY A 157 4.68 0.83 -13.40
CA GLY A 157 4.35 2.14 -13.95
C GLY A 157 3.67 3.06 -12.93
N GLU A 158 2.72 2.52 -12.14
CA GLU A 158 2.09 3.25 -11.03
C GLU A 158 3.10 3.68 -9.97
N TYR A 159 4.04 2.79 -9.59
CA TYR A 159 5.10 3.12 -8.66
C TYR A 159 6.00 4.24 -9.22
N GLU A 160 6.43 4.15 -10.48
CA GLU A 160 7.27 5.16 -11.11
C GLU A 160 6.58 6.53 -11.15
N ALA A 161 5.30 6.57 -11.51
CA ALA A 161 4.50 7.80 -11.49
C ALA A 161 4.35 8.36 -10.06
N TRP A 162 4.03 7.49 -9.09
CA TRP A 162 3.92 7.89 -7.69
C TRP A 162 5.26 8.37 -7.11
N ASN A 163 6.37 7.79 -7.54
CA ASN A 163 7.70 8.18 -7.08
C ASN A 163 8.19 9.49 -7.73
N ARG A 164 7.50 10.01 -8.75
CA ARG A 164 7.77 11.33 -9.35
C ARG A 164 6.75 12.40 -8.93
N ARG A 165 5.79 12.05 -8.07
CA ARG A 165 4.71 12.96 -7.67
C ARG A 165 5.28 14.21 -6.98
N ASP A 166 4.59 15.33 -7.16
CA ASP A 166 4.88 16.57 -6.46
C ASP A 166 4.51 16.46 -4.96
N LEU A 167 5.42 16.95 -4.11
CA LEU A 167 5.30 17.02 -2.66
C LEU A 167 5.30 18.48 -2.16
N SER A 168 5.28 19.48 -3.04
CA SER A 168 5.30 20.91 -2.68
C SER A 168 4.19 21.32 -1.70
N GLY A 169 3.00 20.72 -1.83
CA GLY A 169 1.85 20.95 -0.95
C GLY A 169 1.81 20.07 0.30
N LYS A 170 2.85 19.26 0.56
CA LYS A 170 2.89 18.32 1.69
C LYS A 170 3.71 18.90 2.85
N GLU A 171 3.18 18.70 4.05
CA GLU A 171 3.87 19.00 5.31
C GLU A 171 3.72 17.78 6.22
N TYR A 172 4.84 17.28 6.74
CA TYR A 172 4.82 16.15 7.66
C TYR A 172 5.36 16.58 9.02
N VAL A 173 4.55 16.45 10.07
CA VAL A 173 5.01 16.76 11.43
C VAL A 173 5.99 15.69 11.94
N TYR A 174 5.72 14.42 11.63
CA TYR A 174 6.53 13.28 12.04
C TYR A 174 6.86 12.39 10.86
N LEU A 175 8.05 11.78 10.87
CA LEU A 175 8.42 10.69 9.98
C LEU A 175 8.69 9.41 10.76
N TRP A 176 8.37 8.27 10.18
CA TRP A 176 8.85 6.96 10.59
C TRP A 176 9.66 6.36 9.45
N ALA A 177 10.86 5.88 9.74
CA ALA A 177 11.74 5.25 8.76
C ALA A 177 12.13 3.83 9.20
N ASP A 178 12.14 2.90 8.25
CA ASP A 178 12.59 1.52 8.50
C ASP A 178 13.18 0.88 7.23
N GLY A 179 14.11 -0.05 7.43
CA GLY A 179 14.70 -0.88 6.40
C GLY A 179 14.11 -2.29 6.43
N VAL A 180 13.61 -2.77 5.29
CA VAL A 180 12.90 -4.05 5.23
C VAL A 180 13.52 -5.00 4.23
N TYR A 181 13.98 -6.13 4.75
CA TYR A 181 14.60 -7.17 3.95
C TYR A 181 13.59 -8.17 3.38
N PHE A 182 13.68 -8.43 2.08
CA PHE A 182 12.91 -9.42 1.35
C PHE A 182 13.82 -10.38 0.57
N ASN A 183 13.48 -11.65 0.48
CA ASN A 183 14.20 -12.58 -0.38
C ASN A 183 13.76 -12.38 -1.84
N ILE A 184 14.69 -12.32 -2.79
CA ILE A 184 14.41 -12.23 -4.23
C ILE A 184 14.58 -13.60 -4.85
N ARG A 185 13.62 -14.05 -5.67
CA ARG A 185 13.61 -15.42 -6.19
C ARG A 185 14.52 -15.62 -7.41
N LEU A 186 14.47 -14.75 -8.41
CA LEU A 186 15.18 -14.99 -9.69
C LEU A 186 16.61 -14.45 -9.72
N GLU A 187 16.91 -13.43 -8.90
CA GLU A 187 18.21 -12.75 -8.91
C GLU A 187 19.15 -13.18 -7.77
N GLY A 188 18.65 -14.01 -6.83
CA GLY A 188 19.37 -14.38 -5.62
C GLY A 188 19.53 -13.21 -4.62
N GLY A 189 19.82 -13.53 -3.36
CA GLY A 189 20.09 -12.53 -2.32
C GLY A 189 18.86 -11.90 -1.66
N LYS A 190 19.11 -10.87 -0.86
CA LYS A 190 18.10 -10.09 -0.13
C LYS A 190 17.99 -8.68 -0.72
N GLN A 191 16.77 -8.24 -0.99
CA GLN A 191 16.44 -6.85 -1.29
C GLN A 191 16.26 -6.09 0.02
N CYS A 192 16.79 -4.87 0.12
CA CYS A 192 16.52 -3.96 1.23
C CYS A 192 15.61 -2.84 0.73
N LEU A 193 14.37 -2.79 1.20
CA LEU A 193 13.47 -1.69 0.90
C LEU A 193 13.48 -0.67 2.02
N LEU A 194 13.90 0.55 1.72
CA LEU A 194 13.91 1.68 2.64
C LEU A 194 12.56 2.39 2.54
N VAL A 195 11.90 2.60 3.68
CA VAL A 195 10.51 3.07 3.69
C VAL A 195 10.39 4.26 4.63
N VAL A 196 9.69 5.30 4.17
CA VAL A 196 9.35 6.48 4.94
C VAL A 196 7.83 6.65 4.98
N ILE A 197 7.27 6.71 6.18
CA ILE A 197 5.88 7.09 6.46
C ILE A 197 5.89 8.47 7.10
N GLY A 198 4.94 9.33 6.73
CA GLY A 198 4.82 10.67 7.29
C GLY A 198 3.44 10.92 7.88
N ALA A 199 3.36 11.78 8.90
CA ALA A 199 2.10 12.26 9.46
C ALA A 199 1.80 13.69 9.01
N THR A 200 0.66 13.87 8.35
CA THR A 200 0.11 15.18 7.94
C THR A 200 -0.34 16.03 9.13
N PRO A 201 -0.61 17.34 8.93
CA PRO A 201 -1.13 18.22 9.99
C PRO A 201 -2.47 17.73 10.57
N GLU A 202 -3.29 17.04 9.77
CA GLU A 202 -4.54 16.42 10.23
C GLU A 202 -4.34 15.09 10.99
N GLY A 203 -3.08 14.71 11.24
CA GLY A 203 -2.72 13.47 11.94
C GLY A 203 -2.91 12.20 11.12
N ARG A 204 -3.16 12.30 9.80
CA ARG A 204 -3.19 11.12 8.91
C ARG A 204 -1.77 10.68 8.58
N LYS A 205 -1.53 9.38 8.66
CA LYS A 205 -0.29 8.75 8.22
C LYS A 205 -0.40 8.41 6.74
N GLU A 206 0.62 8.70 5.95
CA GLU A 206 0.69 8.36 4.52
C GLU A 206 2.07 7.81 4.15
N LEU A 207 2.13 6.94 3.15
CA LEU A 207 3.40 6.49 2.60
C LEU A 207 4.04 7.67 1.87
N VAL A 208 5.27 8.02 2.25
CA VAL A 208 5.98 9.18 1.71
C VAL A 208 7.02 8.72 0.71
N GLY A 209 7.82 7.73 1.06
CA GLY A 209 8.89 7.23 0.21
C GLY A 209 9.06 5.72 0.34
N ILE A 210 9.41 5.07 -0.77
CA ILE A 210 9.94 3.72 -0.77
C ILE A 210 11.05 3.65 -1.81
N LEU A 211 12.20 3.11 -1.43
CA LEU A 211 13.35 2.95 -2.32
C LEU A 211 13.91 1.54 -2.20
N ASP A 212 14.32 0.98 -3.34
CA ASP A 212 15.14 -0.23 -3.35
C ASP A 212 16.60 0.13 -3.05
N GLY A 213 16.99 -0.02 -1.79
CA GLY A 213 18.37 0.15 -1.36
C GLY A 213 19.18 -1.13 -1.55
N GLU A 214 20.49 -0.98 -1.80
CA GLU A 214 21.42 -2.11 -1.71
C GLU A 214 21.48 -2.66 -0.28
N ARG A 215 21.47 -1.74 0.70
CA ARG A 215 21.51 -1.96 2.15
C ARG A 215 21.04 -0.68 2.85
N GLU A 216 20.92 -0.72 4.18
CA GLU A 216 20.66 0.48 5.01
C GLU A 216 21.90 1.38 5.14
N SER A 217 22.50 1.76 4.01
CA SER A 217 23.66 2.66 3.96
C SER A 217 23.24 4.12 4.09
N LYS A 218 24.18 4.98 4.53
CA LYS A 218 24.01 6.44 4.48
C LYS A 218 23.60 6.90 3.08
N GLN A 219 24.29 6.40 2.05
CA GLN A 219 24.04 6.77 0.65
C GLN A 219 22.60 6.48 0.22
N SER A 220 22.09 5.26 0.45
CA SER A 220 20.73 4.88 0.05
C SER A 220 19.66 5.68 0.79
N TRP A 221 19.87 5.99 2.07
CA TRP A 221 18.96 6.87 2.82
C TRP A 221 19.04 8.33 2.35
N TYR A 222 20.25 8.81 2.05
CA TYR A 222 20.49 10.15 1.52
C TYR A 222 19.79 10.35 0.17
N GLU A 223 19.89 9.38 -0.73
CA GLU A 223 19.18 9.38 -2.01
C GLU A 223 17.67 9.48 -1.81
N LEU A 224 17.09 8.66 -0.93
CA LEU A 224 15.66 8.71 -0.65
C LEU A 224 15.22 10.06 -0.06
N LEU A 225 15.91 10.56 0.97
CA LEU A 225 15.54 11.81 1.64
C LEU A 225 15.75 13.03 0.73
N THR A 226 16.82 13.04 -0.07
CA THR A 226 17.09 14.11 -1.04
C THR A 226 16.07 14.10 -2.17
N ASP A 227 15.70 12.93 -2.68
CA ASP A 227 14.63 12.80 -3.68
C ASP A 227 13.29 13.34 -3.16
N LEU A 228 12.94 13.09 -1.89
CA LEU A 228 11.75 13.69 -1.28
C LEU A 228 11.80 15.22 -1.26
N LYS A 229 12.96 15.79 -0.93
CA LYS A 229 13.19 17.24 -0.92
C LYS A 229 13.12 17.84 -2.33
N GLN A 230 13.74 17.18 -3.32
CA GLN A 230 13.71 17.56 -4.73
C GLN A 230 12.30 17.52 -5.32
N ARG A 231 11.45 16.60 -4.84
CA ARG A 231 10.03 16.54 -5.19
C ARG A 231 9.18 17.63 -4.54
N GLY A 232 9.76 18.48 -3.70
CA GLY A 232 9.07 19.63 -3.10
C GLY A 232 8.77 19.52 -1.61
N LEU A 233 9.23 18.46 -0.91
CA LEU A 233 9.10 18.40 0.56
C LEU A 233 10.04 19.43 1.22
N ALA A 234 9.58 20.67 1.29
CA ALA A 234 10.38 21.82 1.69
C ALA A 234 10.57 21.93 3.21
N LYS A 235 9.52 21.59 3.97
CA LYS A 235 9.52 21.75 5.43
C LYS A 235 10.09 20.50 6.10
N PRO A 236 11.13 20.62 6.95
CA PRO A 236 11.62 19.49 7.72
C PRO A 236 10.55 19.04 8.73
N PRO A 237 10.42 17.73 8.96
CA PRO A 237 9.60 17.21 10.05
C PRO A 237 10.16 17.63 11.41
N LYS A 238 9.30 17.68 12.43
CA LYS A 238 9.72 18.00 13.79
C LYS A 238 10.43 16.83 14.48
N LEU A 239 10.07 15.59 14.12
CA LEU A 239 10.65 14.37 14.67
C LEU A 239 10.70 13.26 13.62
N ALA A 240 11.79 12.51 13.60
CA ALA A 240 11.89 11.24 12.88
C ALA A 240 12.09 10.08 13.87
N THR A 241 11.29 9.02 13.73
CA THR A 241 11.43 7.79 14.51
C THR A 241 11.97 6.66 13.63
N ALA A 242 13.09 6.05 14.01
CA ALA A 242 13.67 4.92 13.27
C ALA A 242 14.37 3.91 14.19
N ASP A 243 14.77 2.76 13.64
CA ASP A 243 15.70 1.84 14.30
C ASP A 243 17.14 2.41 14.30
N GLY A 244 18.08 1.65 14.85
CA GLY A 244 19.42 2.06 15.14
C GLY A 244 20.44 2.01 14.03
N ALA A 245 20.01 1.73 12.80
CA ALA A 245 20.88 1.73 11.63
C ALA A 245 21.49 3.12 11.41
N LEU A 246 22.81 3.21 11.51
CA LEU A 246 23.55 4.48 11.45
C LEU A 246 23.35 5.23 10.12
N GLY A 247 23.07 4.52 9.02
CA GLY A 247 22.88 5.11 7.70
C GLY A 247 21.74 6.13 7.65
N PHE A 248 20.59 5.81 8.26
CA PHE A 248 19.45 6.72 8.26
C PHE A 248 19.77 8.02 9.00
N TRP A 249 20.32 7.90 10.21
CA TRP A 249 20.60 9.06 11.07
C TRP A 249 21.64 10.00 10.45
N ALA A 250 22.71 9.45 9.88
CA ALA A 250 23.73 10.25 9.20
C ALA A 250 23.20 10.94 7.92
N ALA A 251 22.21 10.35 7.24
CA ALA A 251 21.55 10.99 6.10
C ALA A 251 20.54 12.06 6.54
N LEU A 252 19.79 11.79 7.61
CA LEU A 252 18.80 12.71 8.16
C LEU A 252 19.45 14.02 8.63
N GLU A 253 20.56 13.92 9.36
CA GLU A 253 21.31 15.09 9.84
C GLU A 253 21.79 15.98 8.68
N GLU A 254 22.12 15.39 7.52
CA GLU A 254 22.57 16.13 6.34
C GLU A 254 21.42 16.77 5.56
N VAL A 255 20.28 16.07 5.41
CA VAL A 255 19.16 16.54 4.59
C VAL A 255 18.19 17.45 5.35
N PHE A 256 17.94 17.13 6.63
CA PHE A 256 17.00 17.80 7.53
C PHE A 256 17.61 17.98 8.94
N PRO A 257 18.65 18.84 9.10
CA PRO A 257 19.40 18.99 10.35
C PRO A 257 18.55 19.39 11.56
N ASP A 258 17.46 20.14 11.35
CA ASP A 258 16.57 20.58 12.43
C ASP A 258 15.60 19.50 12.92
N THR A 259 15.58 18.32 12.26
CA THR A 259 14.70 17.22 12.65
C THR A 259 15.26 16.50 13.87
N LYS A 260 14.50 16.51 14.98
CA LYS A 260 14.87 15.71 16.16
C LYS A 260 14.81 14.21 15.85
N GLY A 261 15.69 13.43 16.45
CA GLY A 261 15.73 11.97 16.28
C GLY A 261 15.15 11.21 17.48
N GLN A 262 14.23 10.28 17.22
CA GLN A 262 13.69 9.34 18.19
C GLN A 262 14.07 7.91 17.84
N ARG A 263 14.69 7.19 18.78
CA ARG A 263 15.00 5.77 18.59
C ARG A 263 13.80 4.91 18.95
N CYS A 264 13.51 3.92 18.12
CA CYS A 264 12.41 2.99 18.38
C CYS A 264 12.69 2.15 19.64
N TRP A 265 11.80 2.23 20.63
CA TRP A 265 11.89 1.45 21.86
C TRP A 265 11.71 -0.06 21.63
N VAL A 266 10.88 -0.46 20.66
CA VAL A 266 10.66 -1.88 20.35
C VAL A 266 11.95 -2.53 19.87
N HIS A 267 12.61 -1.94 18.86
CA HIS A 267 13.88 -2.42 18.36
C HIS A 267 15.00 -2.31 19.40
N LYS A 268 15.05 -1.19 20.15
CA LYS A 268 16.01 -1.02 21.24
C LYS A 268 15.89 -2.12 22.28
N THR A 269 14.67 -2.41 22.76
CA THR A 269 14.41 -3.48 23.71
C THR A 269 14.88 -4.82 23.17
N ALA A 270 14.53 -5.19 21.93
CA ALA A 270 15.01 -6.42 21.30
C ALA A 270 16.55 -6.49 21.26
N ASN A 271 17.21 -5.39 20.86
CA ASN A 271 18.66 -5.30 20.76
C ASN A 271 19.39 -5.42 22.11
N VAL A 272 18.77 -4.93 23.19
CA VAL A 272 19.28 -5.08 24.56
C VAL A 272 19.06 -6.52 25.05
N LEU A 273 17.85 -7.08 24.88
CA LEU A 273 17.53 -8.44 25.31
C LEU A 273 18.39 -9.51 24.61
N ASN A 274 18.75 -9.30 23.34
CA ASN A 274 19.66 -10.20 22.60
C ASN A 274 21.07 -10.28 23.20
N LYS A 275 21.46 -9.32 24.05
CA LYS A 275 22.74 -9.33 24.78
C LYS A 275 22.61 -9.89 26.20
N LEU A 276 21.44 -10.43 26.55
CA LEU A 276 21.15 -10.98 27.86
C LEU A 276 20.78 -12.47 27.77
N PRO A 277 21.17 -13.29 28.75
CA PRO A 277 20.68 -14.67 28.86
C PRO A 277 19.16 -14.72 28.96
N LYS A 278 18.53 -15.72 28.33
CA LYS A 278 17.07 -15.89 28.30
C LYS A 278 16.40 -15.86 29.68
N SER A 279 17.07 -16.38 30.72
CA SER A 279 16.57 -16.39 32.10
C SER A 279 16.42 -14.99 32.71
N VAL A 280 17.21 -14.02 32.26
CA VAL A 280 17.23 -12.64 32.79
C VAL A 280 16.33 -11.70 31.98
N GLN A 281 16.06 -12.05 30.71
CA GLN A 281 15.29 -11.23 29.78
C GLN A 281 13.92 -10.76 30.32
N PRO A 282 13.11 -11.58 31.03
CA PRO A 282 11.84 -11.10 31.57
C PRO A 282 12.00 -9.91 32.54
N SER A 283 12.95 -10.00 33.49
CA SER A 283 13.19 -8.91 34.45
C SER A 283 13.78 -7.67 33.77
N ALA A 284 14.71 -7.86 32.83
CA ALA A 284 15.29 -6.74 32.08
C ALA A 284 14.24 -6.05 31.20
N LYS A 285 13.34 -6.81 30.58
CA LYS A 285 12.24 -6.25 29.78
C LYS A 285 11.31 -5.39 30.62
N SER A 286 10.97 -5.80 31.84
CA SER A 286 10.18 -4.97 32.76
C SER A 286 10.90 -3.66 33.11
N GLY A 287 12.19 -3.72 33.45
CA GLY A 287 12.97 -2.50 33.73
C GLY A 287 13.05 -1.56 32.53
N LEU A 288 13.24 -2.10 31.31
CA LEU A 288 13.18 -1.30 30.09
C LEU A 288 11.81 -0.63 29.90
N HIS A 289 10.73 -1.36 30.20
CA HIS A 289 9.37 -0.85 30.11
C HIS A 289 9.09 0.29 31.10
N GLU A 290 9.61 0.19 32.32
CA GLU A 290 9.51 1.24 33.34
C GLU A 290 10.12 2.57 32.87
N ILE A 291 11.24 2.53 32.13
CA ILE A 291 11.89 3.73 31.61
C ILE A 291 10.97 4.51 30.68
N TRP A 292 10.48 3.86 29.61
CA TRP A 292 9.74 4.57 28.58
C TRP A 292 8.27 4.77 28.90
N MET A 293 7.75 4.10 29.93
CA MET A 293 6.41 4.35 30.47
C MET A 293 6.40 5.32 31.65
N ALA A 294 7.55 5.83 32.09
CA ALA A 294 7.60 6.84 33.11
C ALA A 294 6.75 8.07 32.71
N PRO A 295 6.17 8.79 33.68
CA PRO A 295 5.32 9.94 33.38
C PRO A 295 6.11 11.19 32.99
N THR A 296 7.39 11.27 33.38
CA THR A 296 8.28 12.41 33.08
C THR A 296 9.66 11.93 32.63
N LYS A 297 10.37 12.77 31.88
CA LYS A 297 11.75 12.53 31.41
C LYS A 297 12.71 12.35 32.58
N GLU A 298 12.52 13.09 33.67
CA GLU A 298 13.30 12.92 34.90
C GLU A 298 13.12 11.52 35.51
N LYS A 299 11.88 11.05 35.68
CA LYS A 299 11.63 9.71 36.20
C LYS A 299 12.11 8.62 35.25
N ALA A 300 12.02 8.85 33.94
CA ALA A 300 12.59 7.96 32.94
C ALA A 300 14.11 7.84 33.12
N ASN A 301 14.80 8.96 33.35
CA ASN A 301 16.23 8.98 33.63
C ASN A 301 16.59 8.22 34.91
N ASN A 302 15.85 8.42 36.01
CA ASN A 302 16.06 7.68 37.25
C ASN A 302 15.88 6.15 37.06
N ALA A 303 14.86 5.75 36.30
CA ALA A 303 14.66 4.34 35.93
C ALA A 303 15.79 3.81 35.04
N PHE A 304 16.34 4.65 34.15
CA PHE A 304 17.48 4.33 33.31
C PHE A 304 18.72 4.04 34.15
N ASP A 305 19.03 4.92 35.11
CA ASP A 305 20.18 4.77 36.01
C ASP A 305 20.03 3.53 36.90
N THR A 306 18.81 3.23 37.35
CA THR A 306 18.50 1.99 38.07
C THR A 306 18.77 0.75 37.22
N PHE A 307 18.39 0.78 35.94
CA PHE A 307 18.67 -0.33 35.02
C PHE A 307 20.18 -0.50 34.81
N VAL A 308 20.92 0.60 34.60
CA VAL A 308 22.39 0.59 34.46
C VAL A 308 23.02 -0.06 35.68
N ALA A 309 22.74 0.44 36.89
CA ALA A 309 23.32 -0.07 38.13
C ALA A 309 23.02 -1.57 38.35
N LYS A 310 21.82 -2.02 37.97
CA LYS A 310 21.40 -3.42 38.14
C LYS A 310 22.12 -4.40 37.21
N TYR A 311 22.42 -3.99 35.97
CA TYR A 311 22.91 -4.91 34.93
C TYR A 311 24.35 -4.68 34.49
N GLU A 312 24.96 -3.52 34.76
CA GLU A 312 26.28 -3.14 34.24
C GLU A 312 27.39 -4.12 34.62
N SER A 313 27.47 -4.51 35.90
CA SER A 313 28.52 -5.40 36.39
C SER A 313 28.52 -6.80 35.75
N LYS A 314 27.35 -7.29 35.35
CA LYS A 314 27.18 -8.65 34.78
C LYS A 314 26.99 -8.66 33.27
N TYR A 315 26.45 -7.57 32.70
CA TYR A 315 26.03 -7.48 31.31
C TYR A 315 26.39 -6.12 30.69
N PRO A 316 27.68 -5.72 30.69
CA PRO A 316 28.10 -4.39 30.25
C PRO A 316 27.68 -4.09 28.80
N ALA A 317 27.73 -5.08 27.91
CA ALA A 317 27.33 -4.91 26.51
C ALA A 317 25.82 -4.57 26.35
N ALA A 318 24.96 -5.07 27.23
CA ALA A 318 23.52 -4.76 27.21
C ALA A 318 23.28 -3.31 27.67
N VAL A 319 24.01 -2.88 28.70
CA VAL A 319 23.98 -1.50 29.21
C VAL A 319 24.53 -0.52 28.19
N GLU A 320 25.72 -0.75 27.63
CA GLU A 320 26.32 0.08 26.59
C GLU A 320 25.38 0.25 25.38
N CYS A 321 24.74 -0.85 24.95
CA CYS A 321 23.75 -0.83 23.88
C CYS A 321 22.57 0.12 24.16
N MET A 322 22.17 0.24 25.42
CA MET A 322 21.09 1.11 25.85
C MET A 322 21.57 2.55 26.02
N SER A 323 22.62 2.75 26.84
CA SER A 323 23.12 4.05 27.28
C SER A 323 23.58 4.95 26.16
N LYS A 324 24.18 4.41 25.09
CA LYS A 324 24.65 5.22 23.95
C LYS A 324 23.55 6.00 23.22
N ASP A 325 22.30 5.57 23.37
CA ASP A 325 21.13 6.17 22.71
C ASP A 325 20.17 6.81 23.73
N ARG A 326 20.61 7.11 24.97
CA ARG A 326 19.73 7.59 26.07
C ARG A 326 18.89 8.80 25.66
N ASP A 327 19.50 9.86 25.13
CA ASP A 327 18.81 11.11 24.81
C ASP A 327 17.80 10.92 23.66
N THR A 328 18.21 10.22 22.60
CA THR A 328 17.37 9.94 21.44
C THR A 328 16.26 8.93 21.75
N LEU A 329 16.40 8.11 22.79
CA LEU A 329 15.32 7.25 23.28
C LEU A 329 14.24 8.02 24.06
N LEU A 330 14.60 9.15 24.67
CA LEU A 330 13.71 9.96 25.51
C LEU A 330 13.24 11.25 24.82
N THR A 331 13.54 11.43 23.54
CA THR A 331 13.18 12.65 22.79
C THR A 331 11.66 12.85 22.68
N PHE A 332 10.87 11.77 22.70
CA PHE A 332 9.41 11.85 22.65
C PHE A 332 8.79 12.67 23.79
N TYR A 333 9.45 12.82 24.95
CA TYR A 333 8.95 13.65 26.06
C TYR A 333 8.86 15.14 25.70
N ASP A 334 9.60 15.59 24.69
CA ASP A 334 9.55 16.96 24.17
C ASP A 334 8.34 17.21 23.23
N PHE A 335 7.42 16.25 23.13
CA PHE A 335 6.25 16.26 22.25
C PHE A 335 4.98 15.89 23.03
N PRO A 336 3.77 16.23 22.54
CA PRO A 336 2.51 16.01 23.26
C PRO A 336 2.35 14.57 23.78
N ALA A 337 1.90 14.42 25.03
CA ALA A 337 1.75 13.13 25.68
C ALA A 337 0.84 12.17 24.89
N GLU A 338 -0.19 12.72 24.24
CA GLU A 338 -1.14 11.96 23.42
C GLU A 338 -0.46 11.29 22.21
N HIS A 339 0.68 11.83 21.76
CA HIS A 339 1.43 11.35 20.61
C HIS A 339 2.44 10.25 20.99
N TRP A 340 2.85 10.14 22.26
CA TRP A 340 3.91 9.24 22.71
C TRP A 340 3.72 7.78 22.27
N VAL A 341 2.48 7.29 22.31
CA VAL A 341 2.12 5.93 21.85
C VAL A 341 2.49 5.67 20.38
N HIS A 342 2.56 6.72 19.56
CA HIS A 342 2.95 6.64 18.14
C HIS A 342 4.44 6.91 17.94
N LEU A 343 5.07 7.73 18.80
CA LEU A 343 6.45 8.19 18.62
C LEU A 343 7.49 7.21 19.15
N ARG A 344 7.15 6.44 20.19
CA ARG A 344 8.07 5.46 20.81
C ARG A 344 8.38 4.25 19.92
N THR A 345 7.68 4.09 18.80
CA THR A 345 7.77 2.88 17.97
C THR A 345 7.67 3.16 16.47
N THR A 346 8.35 2.32 15.68
CA THR A 346 8.21 2.18 14.22
C THR A 346 7.06 1.26 13.81
N ASN A 347 6.15 0.90 14.73
CA ASN A 347 5.02 0.00 14.46
C ASN A 347 4.15 0.36 13.23
N PRO A 348 3.91 1.64 12.86
CA PRO A 348 3.23 1.95 11.60
C PRO A 348 3.89 1.29 10.38
N VAL A 349 5.21 1.18 10.41
CA VAL A 349 6.02 0.52 9.38
C VAL A 349 5.98 -1.00 9.59
N GLU A 350 6.40 -1.49 10.77
CA GLU A 350 6.51 -2.93 11.05
C GLU A 350 5.19 -3.71 10.89
N SER A 351 4.06 -3.16 11.34
CA SER A 351 2.75 -3.82 11.25
C SER A 351 2.28 -3.97 9.80
N ALA A 352 2.52 -2.95 8.97
CA ALA A 352 2.26 -3.02 7.54
C ALA A 352 3.15 -4.11 6.92
N PHE A 353 4.43 -4.15 7.31
CA PHE A 353 5.40 -5.10 6.78
C PHE A 353 5.22 -6.54 7.25
N SER A 354 4.70 -6.80 8.45
CA SER A 354 4.35 -8.16 8.87
C SER A 354 3.38 -8.81 7.88
N THR A 355 2.37 -8.03 7.46
CA THR A 355 1.39 -8.44 6.45
C THR A 355 2.06 -8.66 5.09
N VAL A 356 2.94 -7.74 4.68
CA VAL A 356 3.70 -7.84 3.42
C VAL A 356 4.60 -9.08 3.40
N ARG A 357 5.40 -9.31 4.46
CA ARG A 357 6.29 -10.48 4.61
C ARG A 357 5.49 -11.79 4.61
N HIS A 358 4.34 -11.83 5.27
CA HIS A 358 3.46 -13.00 5.24
C HIS A 358 3.02 -13.32 3.80
N ARG A 359 2.57 -12.31 3.06
CA ARG A 359 2.11 -12.45 1.67
C ARG A 359 3.25 -12.82 0.71
N HIS A 360 4.40 -12.15 0.84
CA HIS A 360 5.62 -12.44 0.08
C HIS A 360 6.08 -13.89 0.25
N ARG A 361 6.01 -14.41 1.48
CA ARG A 361 6.33 -15.82 1.76
C ARG A 361 5.33 -16.77 1.10
N ARG A 362 4.03 -16.47 1.14
CA ARG A 362 2.97 -17.29 0.52
C ARG A 362 3.07 -17.34 -1.00
N THR A 363 3.47 -16.23 -1.64
CA THR A 363 3.68 -16.17 -3.09
C THR A 363 5.04 -16.71 -3.54
N LYS A 364 5.88 -17.21 -2.61
CA LYS A 364 7.28 -17.66 -2.83
C LYS A 364 8.19 -16.57 -3.42
N GLY A 365 7.83 -15.32 -3.20
CA GLY A 365 8.55 -14.14 -3.64
C GLY A 365 8.28 -13.71 -5.08
N SER A 366 8.28 -12.40 -5.28
CA SER A 366 8.28 -11.74 -6.58
C SER A 366 9.59 -12.04 -7.32
N GLY A 367 9.47 -12.24 -8.64
CA GLY A 367 10.56 -12.75 -9.46
C GLY A 367 11.81 -11.87 -9.41
N THR A 368 11.65 -10.57 -9.67
CA THR A 368 12.73 -9.58 -9.78
C THR A 368 12.66 -8.53 -8.67
N ARG A 369 13.72 -7.75 -8.48
CA ARG A 369 13.73 -6.59 -7.56
C ARG A 369 12.64 -5.57 -7.86
N LYS A 370 12.46 -5.21 -9.14
CA LYS A 370 11.42 -4.26 -9.57
C LYS A 370 10.01 -4.76 -9.27
N ALA A 371 9.74 -6.04 -9.54
CA ALA A 371 8.44 -6.63 -9.23
C ALA A 371 8.16 -6.65 -7.72
N SER A 372 9.19 -6.94 -6.91
CA SER A 372 9.10 -6.90 -5.46
C SER A 372 8.81 -5.50 -4.93
N LEU A 373 9.52 -4.48 -5.43
CA LEU A 373 9.28 -3.09 -5.07
C LEU A 373 7.86 -2.65 -5.39
N ALA A 374 7.39 -2.91 -6.62
CA ALA A 374 6.03 -2.56 -7.05
C ALA A 374 4.96 -3.27 -6.20
N MET A 375 5.15 -4.56 -5.90
CA MET A 375 4.25 -5.30 -5.02
C MET A 375 4.22 -4.72 -3.61
N VAL A 376 5.38 -4.44 -3.02
CA VAL A 376 5.47 -3.86 -1.67
C VAL A 376 4.79 -2.49 -1.64
N PHE A 377 5.03 -1.66 -2.64
CA PHE A 377 4.36 -0.38 -2.82
C PHE A 377 2.82 -0.54 -2.78
N LYS A 378 2.24 -1.43 -3.59
CA LYS A 378 0.78 -1.65 -3.60
C LYS A 378 0.26 -2.19 -2.27
N LEU A 379 1.00 -3.09 -1.62
CA LEU A 379 0.64 -3.61 -0.30
C LEU A 379 0.66 -2.53 0.77
N MET A 380 1.62 -1.61 0.72
CA MET A 380 1.71 -0.45 1.61
C MET A 380 0.55 0.52 1.37
N GLN A 381 0.16 0.79 0.12
CA GLN A 381 -1.03 1.59 -0.18
C GLN A 381 -2.33 0.98 0.40
N VAL A 382 -2.42 -0.35 0.42
CA VAL A 382 -3.56 -1.05 1.07
C VAL A 382 -3.48 -0.95 2.60
N ALA A 383 -2.28 -1.05 3.18
CA ALA A 383 -2.07 -0.92 4.61
C ALA A 383 -2.36 0.51 5.11
N GLU A 384 -1.99 1.52 4.32
CA GLU A 384 -2.20 2.95 4.61
C GLU A 384 -3.66 3.27 4.96
N LYS A 385 -4.61 2.66 4.24
CA LYS A 385 -6.06 2.81 4.48
C LYS A 385 -6.51 2.39 5.88
N LYS A 386 -5.70 1.63 6.61
CA LYS A 386 -5.99 1.10 7.94
C LYS A 386 -5.13 1.72 9.04
N TRP A 387 -4.19 2.61 8.69
CA TRP A 387 -3.35 3.22 9.71
C TRP A 387 -4.17 4.10 10.65
N ARG A 388 -3.97 3.89 11.94
CA ARG A 388 -4.56 4.73 12.98
C ARG A 388 -4.01 6.15 12.84
N LYS A 389 -4.90 7.15 12.81
CA LYS A 389 -4.51 8.56 12.91
C LYS A 389 -3.76 8.84 14.22
N LEU A 390 -2.98 9.89 14.25
CA LEU A 390 -2.42 10.41 15.50
C LEU A 390 -3.55 10.80 16.45
N THR A 391 -3.36 10.47 17.73
CA THR A 391 -4.29 10.88 18.79
C THR A 391 -4.18 12.39 18.96
N ALA A 392 -5.28 13.08 19.25
CA ALA A 392 -5.28 14.53 19.51
C ALA A 392 -4.60 15.39 18.41
N ALA A 393 -4.96 15.17 17.14
CA ALA A 393 -4.37 15.86 15.99
C ALA A 393 -4.34 17.41 16.10
N GLY A 394 -5.23 18.04 16.88
CA GLY A 394 -5.16 19.47 17.16
C GLY A 394 -3.84 19.94 17.80
N ARG A 395 -3.15 19.07 18.54
CA ARG A 395 -1.80 19.34 19.10
C ARG A 395 -0.74 19.49 18.03
N ILE A 396 -0.95 18.91 16.85
CA ILE A 396 -0.02 19.03 15.71
C ILE A 396 0.04 20.48 15.24
N LEU A 397 -1.10 21.18 15.18
CA LEU A 397 -1.12 22.59 14.79
C LEU A 397 -0.32 23.46 15.77
N GLN A 398 -0.33 23.12 17.07
CA GLN A 398 0.50 23.79 18.08
C GLN A 398 2.00 23.55 17.81
N LEU A 399 2.41 22.31 17.51
CA LEU A 399 3.80 22.02 17.14
C LEU A 399 4.24 22.75 15.87
N LEU A 400 3.37 22.82 14.86
CA LEU A 400 3.65 23.53 13.60
C LEU A 400 3.72 25.05 13.81
N ALA A 401 2.93 25.59 14.74
CA ALA A 401 2.99 26.99 15.15
C ALA A 401 4.16 27.32 16.10
N GLY A 402 5.04 26.35 16.41
CA GLY A 402 6.26 26.57 17.18
C GLY A 402 6.10 26.50 18.69
N TYR A 403 4.96 26.02 19.21
CA TYR A 403 4.82 25.78 20.64
C TYR A 403 5.71 24.62 21.09
N SER A 404 6.28 24.75 22.28
CA SER A 404 7.12 23.73 22.91
C SER A 404 6.32 22.90 23.92
N PHE A 405 6.77 21.66 24.11
CA PHE A 405 6.21 20.74 25.09
C PHE A 405 7.33 20.25 26.00
N GLU A 406 7.03 20.12 27.29
CA GLU A 406 7.90 19.49 28.28
C GLU A 406 7.10 18.41 29.00
N ASP A 407 7.65 17.21 29.07
CA ASP A 407 6.95 16.03 29.59
C ASP A 407 5.55 15.83 29.00
N GLY A 408 5.39 16.22 27.73
CA GLY A 408 4.17 16.07 26.97
C GLY A 408 3.07 17.09 27.29
N GLU A 409 3.35 18.05 28.17
CA GLU A 409 2.49 19.17 28.48
C GLU A 409 2.96 20.42 27.73
N LEU A 410 1.99 21.24 27.32
CA LEU A 410 2.27 22.48 26.60
C LEU A 410 2.95 23.46 27.55
N LYS A 411 4.12 23.99 27.17
CA LYS A 411 4.72 25.10 27.90
C LYS A 411 3.94 26.38 27.67
N ASP A 412 3.63 27.09 28.75
CA ASP A 412 3.15 28.46 28.65
C ASP A 412 4.16 29.29 27.86
N ARG A 413 3.68 30.04 26.87
CA ARG A 413 4.54 31.04 26.20
C ARG A 413 4.97 32.03 27.26
N GLU A 414 6.28 32.19 27.47
CA GLU A 414 6.75 33.44 28.06
C GLU A 414 6.24 34.57 27.16
N PRO A 415 5.70 35.67 27.72
CA PRO A 415 5.26 36.79 26.92
C PRO A 415 6.46 37.25 26.09
N GLU A 416 6.36 37.20 24.76
CA GLU A 416 7.30 37.93 23.90
C GLU A 416 7.28 39.38 24.37
N ASP A 417 8.44 39.83 24.85
CA ASP A 417 8.67 41.18 25.35
C ASP A 417 8.16 42.15 24.28
N ARG A 418 7.04 42.82 24.57
CA ARG A 418 6.51 43.92 23.75
C ARG A 418 7.40 45.14 23.97
N THR A 419 8.66 45.05 23.56
CA THR A 419 9.62 46.14 23.58
C THR A 419 10.48 46.09 22.33
N ALA A 420 9.89 46.52 21.23
CA ALA A 420 10.57 47.31 20.22
C ALA A 420 9.49 48.18 19.55
N ALA A 421 9.50 49.46 19.94
CA ALA A 421 8.71 50.54 19.39
C ALA A 421 9.17 50.93 17.97
#